data_AF-A0A2K3JB60-F1
#
_entry.id   AF-A0A2K3JB60-F1
#
_cell.length_a   1.000
_cell.length_b   1.000
_cell.length_c   1.000
_cell.angle_alpha   90.00
_cell.angle_beta   90.00
_cell.angle_gamma   90.00
#
_symmetry.space_group_name_H-M   'P 1'
#
loop_
_entity.id
_entity.type
_entity.pdbx_description
1 polymer ?
#
loop_
_entity_poly.entity_id
_entity_poly.type
_entity_poly.pdbx_seq_one_letter_code
_entity_poly.pdbx_strand_id
1 'polypeptide(L)'
;MLIASSLVIVLPVEAMKLNSNTMYVGGSGPGNYTRIQDAIDNANVGDTVFVYSRLYIENVVVNKSINLIGEDKNTTIINGNGSGVVVNIFADYIKISGFTITNGGPLAQDFDAGIKIGSNYNTITDCNISSNKYYGLYLYKEPNTTNNTIKSNTFFNNSYGIFGYYAKTNKISLNIFKNNKDYGLFLIGLSNDNLISDNKFIENNYAIRIKGSTLNTVIKNLLMKNKYGIYFCCGANNNIVYHNIFIKNTNWHANDVASNIWDNGSVGNYWDDYTGVDADSDGIGDTPYYISGGDSKDNCPLMEPLIDNIPPVVRIVNPTEGYLHFLGIKLSPTFLNLIADTIGFSGFRVRPVQVKVEDDVNAARDISVYMYVKEDEQGEMTWNSDKNLFERKWIGPSVGFYTLNITAEDTSGNLGYTEMEVWYFCFIPEVVAERL
;
A
#
# COMPACT_ATOMS: atom_id res chain seq x y z
N MET A 1 46.88 -36.11 15.88
CA MET A 1 45.65 -35.75 15.16
C MET A 1 44.57 -35.52 16.22
N LEU A 2 44.46 -34.30 16.75
CA LEU A 2 43.42 -33.91 17.71
C LEU A 2 42.23 -33.39 16.90
N ILE A 3 41.06 -33.98 17.08
CA ILE A 3 39.81 -33.45 16.54
C ILE A 3 39.17 -32.63 17.67
N ALA A 4 39.19 -31.31 17.53
CA ALA A 4 38.46 -30.40 18.41
C ALA A 4 36.99 -30.38 17.98
N SER A 5 36.09 -30.90 18.82
CA SER A 5 34.65 -30.74 18.63
C SER A 5 34.24 -29.37 19.17
N SER A 6 33.88 -28.44 18.29
CA SER A 6 33.26 -27.17 18.67
C SER A 6 31.83 -27.40 19.13
N LEU A 7 31.58 -27.13 20.42
CA LEU A 7 30.25 -27.09 21.01
C LEU A 7 29.55 -25.81 20.53
N VAL A 8 28.59 -25.93 19.61
CA VAL A 8 27.72 -24.82 19.21
C VAL A 8 26.62 -24.68 20.26
N ILE A 9 26.73 -23.66 21.11
CA ILE A 9 25.64 -23.25 22.00
C ILE A 9 24.63 -22.49 21.13
N VAL A 10 23.57 -23.18 20.71
CA VAL A 10 22.38 -22.53 20.15
C VAL A 10 21.58 -22.00 21.33
N LEU A 11 21.74 -20.72 21.65
CA LEU A 11 20.82 -20.05 22.55
C LEU A 11 19.45 -19.99 21.85
N PRO A 12 18.34 -20.34 22.52
CA PRO A 12 17.02 -20.12 21.96
C PRO A 12 16.85 -18.61 21.76
N VAL A 13 16.54 -18.22 20.52
CA VAL A 13 16.04 -16.88 20.23
C VAL A 13 14.65 -16.82 20.85
N GLU A 14 14.57 -16.47 22.12
CA GLU A 14 13.33 -15.95 22.68
C GLU A 14 12.97 -14.74 21.83
N ALA A 15 11.86 -14.83 21.10
CA ALA A 15 11.28 -13.67 20.45
C ALA A 15 11.05 -12.62 21.54
N MET A 16 11.93 -11.62 21.61
CA MET A 16 11.65 -10.41 22.36
C MET A 16 10.35 -9.86 21.77
N LYS A 17 9.24 -10.06 22.48
CA LYS A 17 8.13 -9.12 22.42
C LYS A 17 8.71 -7.81 22.91
N LEU A 18 9.28 -7.02 21.99
CA LEU A 18 9.45 -5.60 22.23
C LEU A 18 8.05 -5.07 22.46
N ASN A 19 7.79 -4.61 23.69
CA ASN A 19 6.66 -3.72 23.94
C ASN A 19 6.98 -2.44 23.16
N SER A 20 6.52 -2.35 21.91
CA SER A 20 6.70 -1.16 21.08
C SER A 20 5.89 -0.03 21.70
N ASN A 21 6.56 1.03 22.11
CA ASN A 21 5.87 2.23 22.57
C ASN A 21 5.41 3.06 21.37
N THR A 22 4.34 3.83 21.55
CA THR A 22 3.87 4.79 20.54
C THR A 22 4.17 6.21 21.00
N MET A 23 4.84 6.96 20.14
CA MET A 23 5.11 8.39 20.28
C MET A 23 4.15 9.15 19.38
N TYR A 24 3.56 10.22 19.91
CA TYR A 24 2.53 10.98 19.22
C TYR A 24 3.04 12.36 18.82
N VAL A 25 2.80 12.77 17.57
CA VAL A 25 3.28 14.04 17.00
C VAL A 25 2.10 14.89 16.53
N GLY A 26 2.03 16.14 16.96
CA GLY A 26 1.00 17.11 16.59
C GLY A 26 -0.32 16.96 17.35
N GLY A 27 -0.42 16.04 18.31
CA GLY A 27 -1.59 15.90 19.17
C GLY A 27 -1.67 16.98 20.26
N SER A 28 -2.79 17.03 20.99
CA SER A 28 -2.96 17.85 22.19
C SER A 28 -2.69 17.03 23.46
N GLY A 29 -2.11 17.67 24.49
CA GLY A 29 -1.85 17.04 25.79
C GLY A 29 -0.38 16.69 26.05
N PRO A 30 -0.04 16.33 27.30
CA PRO A 30 1.33 16.08 27.75
C PRO A 30 1.95 14.89 27.02
N GLY A 31 3.24 15.00 26.67
CA GLY A 31 4.00 13.94 25.99
C GLY A 31 3.87 13.91 24.47
N ASN A 32 3.07 14.80 23.86
CA ASN A 32 3.06 14.97 22.41
C ASN A 32 4.27 15.78 21.94
N TYR A 33 4.91 15.29 20.88
CA TYR A 33 5.92 16.02 20.15
C TYR A 33 5.27 17.03 19.20
N THR A 34 5.93 18.17 18.99
CA THR A 34 5.52 19.15 17.97
C THR A 34 6.12 18.84 16.61
N ARG A 35 7.33 18.25 16.60
CA ARG A 35 8.10 17.91 15.41
C ARG A 35 8.21 16.40 15.23
N ILE A 36 8.18 15.96 13.98
CA ILE A 36 8.33 14.54 13.64
C ILE A 36 9.74 14.06 13.99
N GLN A 37 10.77 14.88 13.70
CA GLN A 37 12.16 14.49 13.97
C GLN A 37 12.41 14.25 15.46
N ASP A 38 11.86 15.09 16.34
CA ASP A 38 12.07 14.97 17.79
C ASP A 38 11.48 13.65 18.33
N ALA A 39 10.37 13.18 17.76
CA ALA A 39 9.80 11.87 18.10
C ALA A 39 10.68 10.72 17.60
N ILE A 40 11.18 10.79 16.37
CA ILE A 40 12.12 9.79 15.81
C ILE A 40 13.39 9.72 16.65
N ASP A 41 13.93 10.87 17.06
CA ASP A 41 15.16 10.97 17.85
C ASP A 41 15.00 10.37 19.25
N ASN A 42 13.79 10.38 19.82
CA ASN A 42 13.49 9.74 21.10
C ASN A 42 13.04 8.27 20.97
N ALA A 43 12.55 7.85 19.81
CA ALA A 43 12.09 6.48 19.56
C ALA A 43 13.20 5.44 19.78
N ASN A 44 12.82 4.28 20.34
CA ASN A 44 13.65 3.08 20.34
C ASN A 44 13.36 2.24 19.11
N VAL A 45 14.25 1.29 18.83
CA VAL A 45 14.01 0.26 17.81
C VAL A 45 12.70 -0.46 18.12
N GLY A 46 11.86 -0.66 17.10
CA GLY A 46 10.55 -1.29 17.21
C GLY A 46 9.41 -0.35 17.59
N ASP A 47 9.68 0.87 18.05
CA ASP A 47 8.64 1.84 18.42
C ASP A 47 7.85 2.34 17.19
N THR A 48 6.70 2.94 17.48
CA THR A 48 5.86 3.62 16.48
C THR A 48 5.87 5.12 16.74
N VAL A 49 6.08 5.92 15.70
CA VAL A 49 5.85 7.36 15.68
C VAL A 49 4.55 7.59 14.90
N PHE A 50 3.48 7.92 15.62
CA PHE A 50 2.18 8.27 15.07
C PHE A 50 2.04 9.78 14.91
N VAL A 51 1.65 10.24 13.73
CA VAL A 51 1.62 11.65 13.35
C VAL A 51 0.19 12.05 12.98
N TYR A 52 -0.39 12.97 13.73
CA TYR A 52 -1.74 13.49 13.49
C TYR A 52 -1.81 14.35 12.22
N SER A 53 -3.01 14.47 11.64
CA SER A 53 -3.30 15.21 10.42
C SER A 53 -3.00 16.70 10.53
N ARG A 54 -1.84 17.14 10.00
CA ARG A 54 -1.42 18.54 9.87
C ARG A 54 -0.40 18.71 8.76
N LEU A 55 -0.02 19.96 8.50
CA LEU A 55 1.17 20.31 7.72
C LEU A 55 2.41 20.38 8.61
N TYR A 56 3.41 19.58 8.30
CA TYR A 56 4.73 19.56 8.91
C TYR A 56 5.76 20.05 7.90
N ILE A 57 6.36 21.21 8.16
CA ILE A 57 7.41 21.77 7.31
C ILE A 57 8.76 21.28 7.86
N GLU A 58 9.19 20.10 7.42
CA GLU A 58 10.35 19.39 7.93
C GLU A 58 11.03 18.54 6.85
N ASN A 59 12.33 18.32 7.03
CA ASN A 59 13.06 17.23 6.39
C ASN A 59 13.45 16.24 7.47
N VAL A 60 12.95 15.01 7.39
CA VAL A 60 13.07 14.00 8.44
C VAL A 60 14.07 12.92 8.07
N VAL A 61 14.87 12.51 9.05
CA VAL A 61 15.87 11.45 8.94
C VAL A 61 15.42 10.27 9.79
N VAL A 62 15.12 9.15 9.14
CA VAL A 62 14.68 7.91 9.79
C VAL A 62 15.87 6.94 9.84
N ASN A 63 16.58 6.96 10.96
CA ASN A 63 17.82 6.22 11.20
C ASN A 63 17.69 5.10 12.24
N LYS A 64 16.46 4.75 12.62
CA LYS A 64 16.12 3.65 13.54
C LYS A 64 15.02 2.81 12.91
N SER A 65 15.01 1.50 13.17
CA SER A 65 13.98 0.59 12.71
C SER A 65 12.68 0.85 13.48
N ILE A 66 11.82 1.72 12.95
CA ILE A 66 10.55 2.15 13.56
C ILE A 66 9.41 2.09 12.55
N ASN A 67 8.18 2.17 13.05
CA ASN A 67 7.01 2.48 12.23
C ASN A 67 6.76 4.00 12.27
N LEU A 68 6.78 4.68 11.13
CA LEU A 68 6.36 6.06 10.99
C LEU A 68 4.99 6.07 10.30
N ILE A 69 3.94 6.45 11.02
CA ILE A 69 2.55 6.31 10.57
C ILE A 69 1.86 7.66 10.68
N GLY A 70 1.35 8.16 9.56
CA GLY A 70 0.47 9.33 9.52
C GLY A 70 -0.99 8.91 9.64
N GLU A 71 -1.79 9.78 10.25
CA GLU A 71 -3.21 9.54 10.51
C GLU A 71 -4.02 9.33 9.22
N ASP A 72 -3.84 10.21 8.22
CA ASP A 72 -4.46 10.10 6.90
C ASP A 72 -3.51 10.63 5.81
N LYS A 73 -3.36 9.90 4.70
CA LYS A 73 -2.40 10.25 3.64
C LYS A 73 -2.70 11.55 2.90
N ASN A 74 -3.92 12.07 2.97
CA ASN A 74 -4.33 13.31 2.32
C ASN A 74 -4.19 14.53 3.23
N THR A 75 -4.21 14.35 4.56
CA THR A 75 -4.17 15.45 5.53
C THR A 75 -2.92 15.47 6.42
N THR A 76 -2.18 14.37 6.54
CA THR A 76 -0.86 14.32 7.21
C THR A 76 0.25 14.60 6.19
N ILE A 77 0.76 15.83 6.16
CA ILE A 77 1.66 16.30 5.10
C ILE A 77 3.05 16.59 5.65
N ILE A 78 4.08 15.93 5.12
CA ILE A 78 5.49 16.31 5.31
C ILE A 78 5.94 17.10 4.09
N ASN A 79 6.31 18.36 4.29
CA ASN A 79 6.68 19.32 3.25
C ASN A 79 8.13 19.77 3.42
N GLY A 80 8.98 19.44 2.43
CA GLY A 80 10.42 19.78 2.47
C GLY A 80 10.76 21.24 2.17
N ASN A 81 9.77 22.13 2.07
CA ASN A 81 9.93 23.56 1.84
C ASN A 81 10.81 23.93 0.62
N GLY A 82 10.81 23.07 -0.40
CA GLY A 82 11.55 23.27 -1.65
C GLY A 82 13.04 22.95 -1.55
N SER A 83 13.50 22.23 -0.51
CA SER A 83 14.93 21.96 -0.32
C SER A 83 15.21 20.63 0.38
N GLY A 84 16.17 19.87 -0.15
CA GLY A 84 16.63 18.62 0.40
C GLY A 84 15.66 17.46 0.17
N VAL A 85 16.05 16.31 0.73
CA VAL A 85 15.21 15.12 0.83
C VAL A 85 14.19 15.30 1.94
N VAL A 86 12.90 15.09 1.65
CA VAL A 86 11.82 15.26 2.64
C VAL A 86 11.87 14.14 3.70
N VAL A 87 12.03 12.89 3.27
CA VAL A 87 12.17 11.72 4.15
C VAL A 87 13.39 10.90 3.74
N ASN A 88 14.41 10.87 4.58
CA ASN A 88 15.67 10.16 4.31
C ASN A 88 15.83 8.94 5.23
N ILE A 89 15.89 7.74 4.66
CA ILE A 89 15.86 6.46 5.37
C ILE A 89 17.26 5.83 5.36
N PHE A 90 17.80 5.56 6.55
CA PHE A 90 19.14 4.96 6.73
C PHE A 90 19.17 3.63 7.50
N ALA A 91 18.10 3.27 8.22
CA ALA A 91 18.01 1.98 8.92
C ALA A 91 17.18 0.97 8.14
N ASP A 92 17.39 -0.32 8.41
CA ASP A 92 16.59 -1.40 7.84
C ASP A 92 15.26 -1.54 8.60
N TYR A 93 14.29 -2.26 8.02
CA TYR A 93 13.01 -2.60 8.66
C TYR A 93 12.15 -1.41 9.08
N ILE A 94 12.26 -0.28 8.38
CA ILE A 94 11.36 0.86 8.57
C ILE A 94 10.06 0.63 7.82
N LYS A 95 8.94 0.99 8.44
CA LYS A 95 7.64 1.11 7.77
C LYS A 95 7.20 2.56 7.75
N ILE A 96 6.84 3.08 6.58
CA ILE A 96 6.26 4.42 6.43
C ILE A 96 4.89 4.30 5.74
N SER A 97 3.86 4.92 6.32
CA SER A 97 2.53 4.96 5.73
C SER A 97 1.67 6.14 6.16
N GLY A 98 0.66 6.49 5.36
CA GLY A 98 -0.35 7.47 5.74
C GLY A 98 0.11 8.93 5.61
N PHE A 99 0.99 9.23 4.65
CA PHE A 99 1.52 10.59 4.46
C PHE A 99 1.34 11.10 3.03
N THR A 100 1.14 12.41 2.91
CA THR A 100 1.59 13.16 1.73
C THR A 100 3.03 13.62 1.96
N ILE A 101 3.94 13.29 1.03
CA ILE A 101 5.36 13.67 1.07
C ILE A 101 5.65 14.52 -0.16
N THR A 102 5.96 15.80 0.08
CA THR A 102 5.92 16.82 -0.98
C THR A 102 6.98 17.90 -0.87
N ASN A 103 7.19 18.60 -1.98
CA ASN A 103 8.00 19.81 -2.07
C ASN A 103 9.46 19.58 -1.63
N GLY A 104 10.00 18.38 -1.86
CA GLY A 104 11.44 18.14 -1.89
C GLY A 104 12.06 18.89 -3.06
N GLY A 105 13.25 19.45 -2.85
CA GLY A 105 13.86 20.35 -3.83
C GLY A 105 15.37 20.41 -3.69
N PRO A 106 16.05 21.23 -4.49
CA PRO A 106 17.49 21.14 -4.67
C PRO A 106 18.24 21.61 -3.40
N LEU A 107 19.19 20.79 -2.97
CA LEU A 107 20.19 21.06 -1.96
C LEU A 107 21.50 20.45 -2.45
N ALA A 108 22.45 21.30 -2.86
CA ALA A 108 23.85 20.98 -3.20
C ALA A 108 24.13 19.59 -3.83
N GLN A 109 24.25 19.54 -5.17
CA GLN A 109 24.78 18.43 -6.02
C GLN A 109 24.17 17.03 -5.89
N ASP A 110 23.42 16.72 -4.83
CA ASP A 110 22.67 15.48 -4.69
C ASP A 110 21.27 15.63 -5.31
N PHE A 111 20.85 14.62 -6.05
CA PHE A 111 19.50 14.58 -6.61
C PHE A 111 18.51 14.28 -5.48
N ASP A 112 17.96 15.33 -4.89
CA ASP A 112 16.98 15.24 -3.80
C ASP A 112 15.66 14.60 -4.22
N ALA A 113 14.99 13.99 -3.24
CA ALA A 113 13.80 13.19 -3.44
C ALA A 113 12.72 13.51 -2.39
N GLY A 114 11.46 13.16 -2.67
CA GLY A 114 10.46 13.06 -1.62
C GLY A 114 10.89 12.05 -0.55
N ILE A 115 11.26 10.84 -1.00
CA ILE A 115 11.79 9.78 -0.15
C ILE A 115 13.13 9.30 -0.71
N LYS A 116 14.16 9.18 0.12
CA LYS A 116 15.43 8.53 -0.24
C LYS A 116 15.64 7.31 0.64
N ILE A 117 15.90 6.15 0.04
CA ILE A 117 16.09 4.87 0.75
C ILE A 117 17.53 4.38 0.62
N GLY A 118 18.27 4.54 1.72
CA GLY A 118 19.67 4.16 1.96
C GLY A 118 19.90 2.76 2.51
N SER A 119 18.86 1.94 2.62
CA SER A 119 18.84 0.73 3.46
C SER A 119 17.94 -0.37 2.88
N ASN A 120 17.82 -1.49 3.58
CA ASN A 120 17.16 -2.70 3.12
C ASN A 120 15.89 -3.03 3.93
N TYR A 121 15.05 -3.91 3.38
CA TYR A 121 13.89 -4.47 4.10
C TYR A 121 12.87 -3.42 4.58
N ASN A 122 12.83 -2.25 3.96
CA ASN A 122 11.86 -1.21 4.31
C ASN A 122 10.55 -1.37 3.54
N THR A 123 9.47 -0.86 4.12
CA THR A 123 8.15 -0.80 3.49
C THR A 123 7.64 0.63 3.41
N ILE A 124 7.37 1.11 2.19
CA ILE A 124 6.66 2.37 1.95
C ILE A 124 5.29 2.03 1.38
N THR A 125 4.23 2.42 2.08
CA THR A 125 2.87 2.05 1.69
C THR A 125 1.84 3.12 1.99
N ASP A 126 0.80 3.24 1.16
CA ASP A 126 -0.32 4.16 1.40
C ASP A 126 0.11 5.62 1.58
N CYS A 127 1.02 6.08 0.73
CA CYS A 127 1.49 7.47 0.69
C CYS A 127 1.15 8.15 -0.64
N ASN A 128 0.95 9.46 -0.57
CA ASN A 128 0.92 10.36 -1.73
C ASN A 128 2.31 11.03 -1.86
N ILE A 129 3.07 10.70 -2.90
CA ILE A 129 4.41 11.26 -3.12
C ILE A 129 4.35 12.18 -4.33
N SER A 130 4.40 13.49 -4.09
CA SER A 130 4.04 14.45 -5.13
C SER A 130 4.86 15.73 -5.13
N SER A 131 4.92 16.39 -6.29
CA SER A 131 5.49 17.73 -6.44
C SER A 131 6.92 17.86 -5.89
N ASN A 132 7.69 16.76 -5.93
CA ASN A 132 9.11 16.79 -5.63
C ASN A 132 9.87 17.14 -6.91
N LYS A 133 10.85 18.03 -6.80
CA LYS A 133 11.53 18.60 -7.97
C LYS A 133 12.12 17.53 -8.89
N TYR A 134 12.78 16.52 -8.32
CA TYR A 134 13.38 15.43 -9.09
C TYR A 134 12.62 14.13 -8.86
N TYR A 135 13.00 13.36 -7.84
CA TYR A 135 12.49 12.02 -7.62
C TYR A 135 11.38 12.05 -6.58
N GLY A 136 10.26 11.36 -6.85
CA GLY A 136 9.30 11.05 -5.80
C GLY A 136 9.97 10.16 -4.76
N LEU A 137 10.53 9.03 -5.21
CA LEU A 137 11.34 8.14 -4.38
C LEU A 137 12.64 7.75 -5.09
N TYR A 138 13.74 7.76 -4.33
CA TYR A 138 15.07 7.35 -4.77
C TYR A 138 15.53 6.12 -3.99
N LEU A 139 15.67 4.98 -4.67
CA LEU A 139 16.35 3.79 -4.16
C LEU A 139 17.86 3.98 -4.36
N TYR A 140 18.57 4.31 -3.27
CA TYR A 140 19.97 4.76 -3.31
C TYR A 140 20.81 4.06 -2.25
N LYS A 141 21.77 3.21 -2.62
CA LYS A 141 22.85 2.79 -1.72
C LYS A 141 24.01 2.21 -2.53
N GLU A 142 25.22 2.52 -2.09
CA GLU A 142 26.43 1.81 -2.52
C GLU A 142 26.73 0.63 -1.56
N PRO A 143 26.87 -0.62 -2.04
CA PRO A 143 26.76 -1.05 -3.42
C PRO A 143 25.33 -1.43 -3.85
N ASN A 144 24.37 -1.70 -2.94
CA ASN A 144 23.00 -2.05 -3.34
C ASN A 144 21.93 -1.67 -2.30
N THR A 145 20.77 -1.19 -2.76
CA THR A 145 19.52 -1.05 -1.98
C THR A 145 18.59 -2.22 -2.31
N THR A 146 18.28 -3.08 -1.34
CA THR A 146 17.63 -4.38 -1.59
C THR A 146 16.48 -4.73 -0.68
N ASN A 147 15.59 -5.62 -1.17
CA ASN A 147 14.48 -6.18 -0.41
C ASN A 147 13.50 -5.14 0.14
N ASN A 148 13.43 -3.96 -0.46
CA ASN A 148 12.43 -2.96 -0.09
C ASN A 148 11.11 -3.24 -0.82
N THR A 149 10.01 -2.95 -0.14
CA THR A 149 8.65 -3.05 -0.67
C THR A 149 8.04 -1.66 -0.79
N ILE A 150 7.73 -1.26 -2.01
CA ILE A 150 7.08 0.01 -2.33
C ILE A 150 5.72 -0.36 -2.91
N LYS A 151 4.65 -0.18 -2.11
CA LYS A 151 3.32 -0.65 -2.52
C LYS A 151 2.17 0.29 -2.20
N SER A 152 1.11 0.27 -3.01
CA SER A 152 -0.11 1.04 -2.71
C SER A 152 0.13 2.53 -2.51
N ASN A 153 1.10 3.12 -3.23
CA ASN A 153 1.40 4.55 -3.19
C ASN A 153 0.96 5.25 -4.47
N THR A 154 0.73 6.56 -4.40
CA THR A 154 0.46 7.41 -5.55
C THR A 154 1.64 8.35 -5.79
N PHE A 155 2.34 8.19 -6.91
CA PHE A 155 3.44 9.04 -7.36
C PHE A 155 2.96 9.98 -8.48
N PHE A 156 2.89 11.28 -8.21
CA PHE A 156 2.37 12.22 -9.21
C PHE A 156 3.03 13.60 -9.21
N ASN A 157 3.09 14.24 -10.38
CA ASN A 157 3.69 15.56 -10.56
C ASN A 157 5.16 15.66 -10.08
N ASN A 158 5.91 14.56 -10.08
CA ASN A 158 7.37 14.57 -9.88
C ASN A 158 8.07 14.57 -11.25
N SER A 159 9.38 14.82 -11.30
CA SER A 159 10.12 14.54 -12.54
C SER A 159 10.21 13.03 -12.80
N TYR A 160 10.52 12.26 -11.75
CA TYR A 160 10.52 10.80 -11.76
C TYR A 160 9.62 10.33 -10.62
N GLY A 161 8.73 9.36 -10.84
CA GLY A 161 8.00 8.73 -9.75
C GLY A 161 8.97 7.98 -8.84
N ILE A 162 9.65 6.98 -9.39
CA ILE A 162 10.77 6.27 -8.75
C ILE A 162 12.01 6.29 -9.65
N PHE A 163 13.16 6.58 -9.04
CA PHE A 163 14.48 6.39 -9.63
C PHE A 163 15.25 5.33 -8.82
N GLY A 164 15.80 4.33 -9.50
CA GLY A 164 16.62 3.27 -8.91
C GLY A 164 18.01 3.22 -9.52
N TYR A 165 19.03 3.30 -8.67
CA TYR A 165 20.44 3.22 -9.04
C TYR A 165 21.12 2.18 -8.15
N TYR A 166 21.65 1.11 -8.75
CA TYR A 166 22.06 -0.11 -8.03
C TYR A 166 20.97 -0.68 -7.10
N ALA A 167 19.69 -0.51 -7.47
CA ALA A 167 18.55 -1.00 -6.70
C ALA A 167 18.24 -2.44 -7.13
N LYS A 168 18.48 -3.42 -6.26
CA LYS A 168 18.31 -4.85 -6.60
C LYS A 168 17.24 -5.53 -5.76
N THR A 169 16.54 -6.53 -6.29
CA THR A 169 15.64 -7.36 -5.47
C THR A 169 14.58 -6.55 -4.70
N ASN A 170 14.07 -5.46 -5.28
CA ASN A 170 12.98 -4.68 -4.69
C ASN A 170 11.64 -5.07 -5.31
N LYS A 171 10.56 -4.92 -4.54
CA LYS A 171 9.19 -5.12 -5.00
C LYS A 171 8.48 -3.78 -5.11
N ILE A 172 8.04 -3.45 -6.33
CA ILE A 172 7.29 -2.23 -6.64
C ILE A 172 5.92 -2.69 -7.15
N SER A 173 4.90 -2.59 -6.32
CA SER A 173 3.58 -3.15 -6.68
C SER A 173 2.38 -2.35 -6.24
N LEU A 174 1.26 -2.39 -6.97
CA LEU A 174 0.02 -1.70 -6.58
C LEU A 174 0.17 -0.18 -6.49
N ASN A 175 1.17 0.42 -7.13
CA ASN A 175 1.35 1.86 -7.13
C ASN A 175 0.70 2.50 -8.35
N ILE A 176 0.30 3.76 -8.19
CA ILE A 176 -0.20 4.61 -9.28
C ILE A 176 0.86 5.65 -9.60
N PHE A 177 1.38 5.64 -10.82
CA PHE A 177 2.31 6.64 -11.34
C PHE A 177 1.57 7.51 -12.34
N LYS A 178 1.29 8.76 -11.98
CA LYS A 178 0.46 9.65 -12.80
C LYS A 178 1.11 10.99 -13.07
N ASN A 179 1.13 11.44 -14.33
CA ASN A 179 1.60 12.78 -14.68
C ASN A 179 3.02 13.10 -14.15
N ASN A 180 3.92 12.11 -14.09
CA ASN A 180 5.32 12.39 -13.83
C ASN A 180 5.98 12.87 -15.12
N LYS A 181 6.74 13.96 -15.03
CA LYS A 181 7.22 14.73 -16.19
C LYS A 181 8.10 13.89 -17.12
N ASP A 182 9.02 13.13 -16.56
CA ASP A 182 10.00 12.37 -17.32
C ASP A 182 9.74 10.85 -17.23
N TYR A 183 9.65 10.28 -16.03
CA TYR A 183 9.52 8.82 -15.87
C TYR A 183 8.55 8.44 -14.74
N GLY A 184 7.71 7.44 -14.93
CA GLY A 184 7.01 6.77 -13.82
C GLY A 184 8.02 5.99 -12.98
N LEU A 185 8.72 5.06 -13.60
CA LEU A 185 9.81 4.27 -13.01
C LEU A 185 11.03 4.28 -13.92
N PHE A 186 12.21 4.58 -13.37
CA PHE A 186 13.48 4.43 -14.07
C PHE A 186 14.49 3.61 -13.26
N LEU A 187 14.91 2.47 -13.80
CA LEU A 187 15.97 1.61 -13.27
C LEU A 187 17.23 1.70 -14.12
N ILE A 188 18.36 1.97 -13.47
CA ILE A 188 19.67 2.10 -14.12
C ILE A 188 20.79 1.60 -13.21
N GLY A 189 21.96 1.32 -13.80
CA GLY A 189 23.18 1.01 -13.06
C GLY A 189 23.07 -0.33 -12.35
N LEU A 190 22.89 -1.41 -13.10
CA LEU A 190 22.79 -2.77 -12.55
C LEU A 190 21.67 -2.94 -11.50
N SER A 191 20.55 -2.25 -11.69
CA SER A 191 19.35 -2.36 -10.86
C SER A 191 18.57 -3.62 -11.25
N ASN A 192 19.07 -4.78 -10.81
CA ASN A 192 18.66 -6.10 -11.28
C ASN A 192 17.63 -6.78 -10.36
N ASP A 193 16.97 -7.82 -10.87
CA ASP A 193 16.15 -8.73 -10.06
C ASP A 193 14.97 -8.04 -9.34
N ASN A 194 14.48 -6.90 -9.85
CA ASN A 194 13.31 -6.23 -9.28
C ASN A 194 12.01 -6.82 -9.84
N LEU A 195 10.98 -6.87 -8.97
CA LEU A 195 9.62 -7.23 -9.34
C LEU A 195 8.77 -5.98 -9.44
N ILE A 196 8.25 -5.71 -10.63
CA ILE A 196 7.40 -4.56 -10.95
C ILE A 196 6.04 -5.12 -11.34
N SER A 197 5.10 -5.15 -10.39
CA SER A 197 3.82 -5.86 -10.56
C SER A 197 2.59 -5.04 -10.25
N ASP A 198 1.49 -5.20 -10.98
CA ASP A 198 0.18 -4.65 -10.58
C ASP A 198 0.18 -3.12 -10.39
N ASN A 199 1.03 -2.38 -11.10
CA ASN A 199 1.07 -0.92 -11.04
C ASN A 199 0.27 -0.30 -12.18
N LYS A 200 -0.20 0.93 -11.98
CA LYS A 200 -0.86 1.76 -13.00
C LYS A 200 0.06 2.92 -13.39
N PHE A 201 0.57 2.92 -14.62
CA PHE A 201 1.33 4.03 -15.19
C PHE A 201 0.46 4.81 -16.17
N ILE A 202 0.08 6.03 -15.80
CA ILE A 202 -0.90 6.83 -16.51
C ILE A 202 -0.31 8.20 -16.86
N GLU A 203 -0.35 8.59 -18.14
CA GLU A 203 -0.01 9.95 -18.59
C GLU A 203 1.40 10.42 -18.19
N ASN A 204 2.37 9.50 -18.13
CA ASN A 204 3.79 9.83 -17.95
C ASN A 204 4.48 9.97 -19.32
N ASN A 205 5.64 10.63 -19.39
CA ASN A 205 6.45 10.62 -20.60
C ASN A 205 6.97 9.18 -20.87
N TYR A 206 7.73 8.60 -19.95
CA TYR A 206 7.99 7.16 -19.95
C TYR A 206 7.24 6.53 -18.78
N ALA A 207 6.45 5.47 -19.00
CA ALA A 207 5.90 4.70 -17.89
C ALA A 207 7.02 3.93 -17.17
N ILE A 208 7.70 3.04 -17.88
CA ILE A 208 8.83 2.27 -17.34
C ILE A 208 10.04 2.40 -18.26
N ARG A 209 11.18 2.77 -17.67
CA ARG A 209 12.48 2.79 -18.33
C ARG A 209 13.44 1.85 -17.60
N ILE A 210 14.09 0.96 -18.33
CA ILE A 210 15.20 0.14 -17.78
C ILE A 210 16.42 0.29 -18.69
N LYS A 211 17.57 0.69 -18.10
CA LYS A 211 18.82 0.92 -18.80
C LYS A 211 19.96 0.14 -18.15
N GLY A 212 20.62 -0.74 -18.91
CA GLY A 212 21.76 -1.52 -18.41
C GLY A 212 21.48 -2.30 -17.12
N SER A 213 20.24 -2.77 -16.95
CA SER A 213 19.81 -3.56 -15.80
C SER A 213 19.02 -4.78 -16.28
N THR A 214 19.23 -5.91 -15.61
CA THR A 214 18.87 -7.24 -16.11
C THR A 214 18.02 -8.01 -15.10
N LEU A 215 17.38 -9.09 -15.53
CA LEU A 215 16.63 -10.01 -14.65
C LEU A 215 15.45 -9.36 -13.91
N ASN A 216 14.98 -8.20 -14.37
CA ASN A 216 13.77 -7.61 -13.81
C ASN A 216 12.53 -8.28 -14.43
N THR A 217 11.49 -8.41 -13.62
CA THR A 217 10.18 -8.93 -14.05
C THR A 217 9.16 -7.80 -14.03
N VAL A 218 8.55 -7.53 -15.18
CA VAL A 218 7.48 -6.53 -15.34
C VAL A 218 6.19 -7.27 -15.68
N ILE A 219 5.25 -7.33 -14.75
CA ILE A 219 4.07 -8.19 -14.88
C ILE A 219 2.78 -7.52 -14.41
N LYS A 220 1.65 -7.77 -15.07
CA LYS A 220 0.32 -7.28 -14.61
C LYS A 220 0.22 -5.76 -14.43
N ASN A 221 1.04 -4.97 -15.13
CA ASN A 221 0.95 -3.51 -15.06
C ASN A 221 0.00 -2.97 -16.12
N LEU A 222 -0.73 -1.91 -15.79
CA LEU A 222 -1.49 -1.10 -16.74
C LEU A 222 -0.62 0.08 -17.18
N LEU A 223 -0.30 0.16 -18.48
CA LEU A 223 0.47 1.25 -19.08
C LEU A 223 -0.42 2.00 -20.07
N MET A 224 -1.01 3.09 -19.60
CA MET A 224 -2.05 3.81 -20.32
C MET A 224 -1.69 5.27 -20.60
N LYS A 225 -1.87 5.72 -21.86
CA LYS A 225 -1.69 7.13 -22.28
C LYS A 225 -0.32 7.72 -21.96
N ASN A 226 0.72 6.89 -21.87
CA ASN A 226 2.08 7.39 -21.72
C ASN A 226 2.64 7.72 -23.10
N LYS A 227 3.67 8.57 -23.19
CA LYS A 227 4.36 8.73 -24.48
C LYS A 227 5.06 7.44 -24.88
N TYR A 228 5.74 6.80 -23.93
CA TYR A 228 6.35 5.48 -24.06
C TYR A 228 5.88 4.56 -22.95
N GLY A 229 5.39 3.36 -23.28
CA GLY A 229 5.01 2.35 -22.27
C GLY A 229 6.25 1.78 -21.57
N ILE A 230 6.94 0.84 -22.22
CA ILE A 230 8.22 0.29 -21.72
C ILE A 230 9.35 0.63 -22.69
N TYR A 231 10.51 1.04 -22.15
CA TYR A 231 11.73 1.23 -22.94
C TYR A 231 12.93 0.51 -22.29
N PHE A 232 13.50 -0.46 -23.02
CA PHE A 232 14.75 -1.15 -22.68
C PHE A 232 15.92 -0.71 -23.56
N CYS A 233 17.11 -0.50 -22.96
CA CYS A 233 18.31 -0.12 -23.73
C CYS A 233 19.65 -0.43 -23.04
N CYS A 234 20.74 -0.23 -23.80
CA CYS A 234 22.12 -0.17 -23.31
C CYS A 234 22.48 -1.36 -22.39
N GLY A 235 22.21 -2.58 -22.85
CA GLY A 235 22.49 -3.80 -22.09
C GLY A 235 21.44 -4.18 -21.04
N ALA A 236 20.23 -3.61 -21.10
CA ALA A 236 19.09 -4.08 -20.31
C ALA A 236 18.55 -5.40 -20.88
N ASN A 237 19.31 -6.49 -20.73
CA ASN A 237 18.99 -7.81 -21.26
C ASN A 237 18.34 -8.71 -20.21
N ASN A 238 17.71 -9.80 -20.66
CA ASN A 238 17.14 -10.85 -19.81
C ASN A 238 16.10 -10.32 -18.80
N ASN A 239 15.36 -9.27 -19.15
CA ASN A 239 14.16 -8.89 -18.42
C ASN A 239 12.96 -9.64 -19.02
N ILE A 240 11.94 -9.90 -18.19
CA ILE A 240 10.75 -10.67 -18.58
C ILE A 240 9.51 -9.79 -18.44
N VAL A 241 8.67 -9.73 -19.48
CA VAL A 241 7.51 -8.85 -19.58
C VAL A 241 6.29 -9.65 -20.04
N TYR A 242 5.28 -9.84 -19.19
CA TYR A 242 4.05 -10.56 -19.55
C TYR A 242 2.85 -10.11 -18.70
N HIS A 243 1.63 -10.36 -19.16
CA HIS A 243 0.36 -9.93 -18.57
C HIS A 243 0.24 -8.40 -18.38
N ASN A 244 1.06 -7.59 -19.05
CA ASN A 244 0.89 -6.15 -19.00
C ASN A 244 -0.16 -5.70 -20.02
N ILE A 245 -0.79 -4.57 -19.75
CA ILE A 245 -1.87 -4.00 -20.56
C ILE A 245 -1.39 -2.66 -21.10
N PHE A 246 -1.17 -2.58 -22.41
CA PHE A 246 -0.74 -1.37 -23.08
C PHE A 246 -1.93 -0.71 -23.79
N ILE A 247 -2.27 0.52 -23.40
CA ILE A 247 -3.43 1.24 -23.97
C ILE A 247 -3.05 2.67 -24.34
N LYS A 248 -3.24 3.04 -25.60
CA LYS A 248 -3.14 4.43 -26.12
C LYS A 248 -1.81 5.10 -25.79
N ASN A 249 -0.71 4.36 -25.75
CA ASN A 249 0.62 4.96 -25.65
C ASN A 249 1.00 5.56 -27.01
N THR A 250 1.49 6.80 -27.05
CA THR A 250 1.44 7.60 -28.29
C THR A 250 2.65 7.49 -29.20
N ASN A 251 3.86 7.23 -28.66
CA ASN A 251 5.03 6.95 -29.49
C ASN A 251 5.28 5.45 -29.66
N TRP A 252 5.39 4.72 -28.54
CA TRP A 252 5.56 3.26 -28.55
C TRP A 252 4.87 2.65 -27.34
N HIS A 253 4.11 1.56 -27.55
CA HIS A 253 3.70 0.67 -26.45
C HIS A 253 4.95 0.09 -25.79
N ALA A 254 5.90 -0.38 -26.60
CA ALA A 254 7.20 -0.86 -26.15
C ALA A 254 8.32 -0.54 -27.16
N ASN A 255 9.51 -0.23 -26.65
CA ASN A 255 10.74 -0.17 -27.44
C ASN A 255 11.85 -0.96 -26.74
N ASP A 256 12.40 -1.94 -27.44
CA ASP A 256 13.42 -2.85 -26.94
C ASP A 256 14.61 -2.86 -27.90
N VAL A 257 15.63 -2.04 -27.61
CA VAL A 257 16.92 -2.08 -28.31
C VAL A 257 17.92 -3.04 -27.62
N ALA A 258 17.41 -3.97 -26.80
CA ALA A 258 18.15 -4.96 -26.05
C ALA A 258 17.58 -6.36 -26.33
N SER A 259 17.94 -7.36 -25.52
CA SER A 259 17.45 -8.74 -25.67
C SER A 259 16.61 -9.14 -24.47
N ASN A 260 15.28 -9.02 -24.58
CA ASN A 260 14.33 -9.31 -23.50
C ASN A 260 13.22 -10.25 -23.96
N ILE A 261 12.51 -10.83 -22.99
CA ILE A 261 11.46 -11.82 -23.21
C ILE A 261 10.11 -11.14 -22.94
N TRP A 262 9.20 -11.20 -23.90
CA TRP A 262 7.91 -10.49 -23.88
C TRP A 262 6.70 -11.41 -23.73
N ASP A 263 6.94 -12.65 -23.31
CA ASP A 263 5.94 -13.65 -22.94
C ASP A 263 6.56 -14.63 -21.93
N ASN A 264 5.76 -15.55 -21.38
CA ASN A 264 6.27 -16.62 -20.51
C ASN A 264 6.27 -18.00 -21.20
N GLY A 265 6.14 -18.04 -22.54
CA GLY A 265 5.96 -19.26 -23.33
C GLY A 265 4.54 -19.81 -23.37
N SER A 266 3.59 -19.21 -22.65
CA SER A 266 2.15 -19.56 -22.73
C SER A 266 1.26 -18.33 -22.83
N VAL A 267 1.65 -17.21 -22.22
CA VAL A 267 0.90 -15.96 -22.24
C VAL A 267 1.87 -14.78 -22.31
N GLY A 268 1.50 -13.80 -23.12
CA GLY A 268 2.19 -12.53 -23.35
C GLY A 268 1.45 -11.36 -22.74
N ASN A 269 1.42 -10.24 -23.45
CA ASN A 269 0.83 -8.97 -23.03
C ASN A 269 -0.37 -8.62 -23.90
N TYR A 270 -1.22 -7.73 -23.39
CA TYR A 270 -2.29 -7.13 -24.18
C TYR A 270 -1.82 -5.81 -24.80
N TRP A 271 -2.12 -5.62 -26.09
CA TRP A 271 -1.79 -4.43 -26.85
C TRP A 271 -3.06 -3.92 -27.54
N ASP A 272 -3.47 -2.67 -27.29
CA ASP A 272 -4.71 -2.14 -27.85
C ASP A 272 -4.65 -1.88 -29.38
N ASP A 273 -3.47 -2.00 -29.98
CA ASP A 273 -3.23 -1.97 -31.42
C ASP A 273 -3.01 -3.36 -32.03
N TYR A 274 -3.12 -4.44 -31.24
CA TYR A 274 -3.00 -5.80 -31.75
C TYR A 274 -4.17 -6.16 -32.65
N THR A 275 -3.85 -6.64 -33.86
CA THR A 275 -4.81 -6.99 -34.91
C THR A 275 -4.57 -8.40 -35.46
N GLY A 276 -3.89 -9.24 -34.68
CA GLY A 276 -3.60 -10.62 -35.03
C GLY A 276 -4.81 -11.53 -35.02
N VAL A 277 -4.57 -12.81 -35.30
CA VAL A 277 -5.60 -13.86 -35.35
C VAL A 277 -5.44 -14.78 -34.15
N ASP A 278 -6.56 -15.21 -33.59
CA ASP A 278 -6.69 -16.30 -32.61
C ASP A 278 -7.57 -17.39 -33.27
N ALA A 279 -6.92 -18.39 -33.87
CA ALA A 279 -7.58 -19.37 -34.73
C ALA A 279 -8.23 -20.52 -33.94
N ASP A 280 -7.71 -20.84 -32.76
CA ASP A 280 -8.28 -21.87 -31.87
C ASP A 280 -9.19 -21.29 -30.77
N SER A 281 -9.30 -19.96 -30.70
CA SER A 281 -10.20 -19.21 -29.80
C SER A 281 -9.89 -19.44 -28.32
N ASP A 282 -8.62 -19.60 -27.98
CA ASP A 282 -8.17 -19.79 -26.59
C ASP A 282 -7.91 -18.46 -25.85
N GLY A 283 -8.05 -17.32 -26.55
CA GLY A 283 -7.84 -15.98 -26.02
C GLY A 283 -6.40 -15.47 -26.16
N ILE A 284 -5.51 -16.26 -26.78
CA ILE A 284 -4.12 -15.93 -27.09
C ILE A 284 -3.99 -15.80 -28.61
N GLY A 285 -3.32 -14.74 -29.05
CA GLY A 285 -3.09 -14.50 -30.46
C GLY A 285 -2.00 -15.42 -31.04
N ASP A 286 -2.31 -16.09 -32.15
CA ASP A 286 -1.38 -16.92 -32.93
C ASP A 286 -0.35 -16.10 -33.72
N THR A 287 -0.61 -14.81 -33.91
CA THR A 287 0.28 -13.90 -34.64
C THR A 287 1.17 -13.15 -33.65
N PRO A 288 2.51 -13.30 -33.69
CA PRO A 288 3.39 -12.57 -32.77
C PRO A 288 3.26 -11.05 -32.92
N TYR A 289 3.31 -10.33 -31.80
CA TYR A 289 3.42 -8.87 -31.76
C TYR A 289 4.91 -8.48 -31.72
N TYR A 290 5.37 -7.74 -32.74
CA TYR A 290 6.78 -7.33 -32.85
C TYR A 290 7.05 -6.07 -32.03
N ILE A 291 8.10 -6.12 -31.21
CA ILE A 291 8.50 -4.99 -30.36
C ILE A 291 9.43 -4.07 -31.16
N SER A 292 9.13 -2.77 -31.16
CA SER A 292 9.96 -1.77 -31.86
C SER A 292 11.39 -1.73 -31.31
N GLY A 293 12.38 -1.45 -32.17
CA GLY A 293 13.77 -1.16 -31.76
C GLY A 293 14.76 -2.32 -31.90
N GLY A 294 14.29 -3.55 -32.02
CA GLY A 294 15.11 -4.75 -32.15
C GLY A 294 14.32 -5.93 -32.71
N ASP A 295 14.79 -7.16 -32.45
CA ASP A 295 14.18 -8.41 -32.93
C ASP A 295 13.23 -9.06 -31.90
N SER A 296 13.05 -8.43 -30.73
CA SER A 296 12.16 -8.93 -29.68
C SER A 296 10.70 -8.95 -30.15
N LYS A 297 9.96 -9.96 -29.70
CA LYS A 297 8.55 -10.16 -30.01
C LYS A 297 7.85 -10.81 -28.83
N ASP A 298 6.57 -10.49 -28.69
CA ASP A 298 5.62 -11.22 -27.86
C ASP A 298 4.99 -12.31 -28.72
N ASN A 299 5.25 -13.58 -28.39
CA ASN A 299 4.75 -14.71 -29.18
C ASN A 299 3.36 -15.18 -28.77
N CYS A 300 2.84 -14.68 -27.63
CA CYS A 300 1.55 -15.09 -27.10
C CYS A 300 0.71 -13.86 -26.71
N PRO A 301 0.47 -12.87 -27.60
CA PRO A 301 -0.27 -11.67 -27.24
C PRO A 301 -1.67 -12.02 -26.74
N LEU A 302 -2.17 -11.31 -25.74
CA LEU A 302 -3.53 -11.49 -25.24
C LEU A 302 -4.54 -10.82 -26.20
N MET A 303 -5.59 -11.54 -26.59
CA MET A 303 -6.66 -11.01 -27.44
C MET A 303 -7.54 -9.97 -26.73
N GLU A 304 -7.71 -10.14 -25.42
CA GLU A 304 -8.50 -9.24 -24.57
C GLU A 304 -7.68 -8.87 -23.34
N PRO A 305 -7.88 -7.65 -22.78
CA PRO A 305 -7.11 -7.24 -21.64
C PRO A 305 -7.61 -7.96 -20.39
N LEU A 306 -6.70 -8.54 -19.62
CA LEU A 306 -6.99 -9.13 -18.31
C LEU A 306 -7.20 -8.02 -17.26
N ILE A 307 -8.18 -7.15 -17.48
CA ILE A 307 -8.58 -6.14 -16.50
C ILE A 307 -9.53 -6.81 -15.53
N ASP A 308 -9.09 -6.92 -14.29
CA ASP A 308 -9.97 -7.23 -13.18
C ASP A 308 -10.93 -6.05 -12.95
N ASN A 309 -12.15 -6.20 -13.44
CA ASN A 309 -13.27 -5.28 -13.27
C ASN A 309 -14.33 -5.85 -12.31
N ILE A 310 -13.99 -6.92 -11.57
CA ILE A 310 -14.95 -7.61 -10.71
C ILE A 310 -14.80 -7.00 -9.32
N PRO A 311 -15.80 -6.27 -8.81
CA PRO A 311 -15.73 -5.76 -7.45
C PRO A 311 -15.55 -6.90 -6.44
N PRO A 312 -14.77 -6.69 -5.37
CA PRO A 312 -14.66 -7.68 -4.32
C PRO A 312 -16.04 -7.89 -3.69
N VAL A 313 -16.37 -9.15 -3.42
CA VAL A 313 -17.59 -9.51 -2.70
C VAL A 313 -17.37 -9.25 -1.21
N VAL A 314 -18.09 -8.25 -0.68
CA VAL A 314 -18.08 -7.93 0.75
C VAL A 314 -19.28 -8.60 1.42
N ARG A 315 -19.04 -9.36 2.48
CA ARG A 315 -20.09 -10.01 3.28
C ARG A 315 -19.90 -9.69 4.74
N ILE A 316 -20.95 -9.21 5.39
CA ILE A 316 -21.02 -9.20 6.85
C ILE A 316 -21.37 -10.62 7.29
N VAL A 317 -20.41 -11.29 7.93
CA VAL A 317 -20.60 -12.66 8.43
C VAL A 317 -21.09 -12.68 9.88
N ASN A 318 -20.93 -11.57 10.61
CA ASN A 318 -21.51 -11.35 11.93
C ASN A 318 -21.68 -9.83 12.18
N PRO A 319 -22.84 -9.33 12.65
CA PRO A 319 -24.07 -10.06 12.99
C PRO A 319 -24.80 -10.65 11.77
N THR A 320 -25.77 -11.53 12.00
CA THR A 320 -26.63 -12.08 10.94
C THR A 320 -27.83 -11.17 10.74
N GLU A 321 -28.18 -10.87 9.49
CA GLU A 321 -29.31 -10.01 9.14
C GLU A 321 -30.63 -10.49 9.78
N GLY A 322 -31.41 -9.55 10.33
CA GLY A 322 -32.73 -9.84 10.92
C GLY A 322 -32.71 -10.42 12.34
N TYR A 323 -31.55 -10.49 13.01
CA TYR A 323 -31.43 -10.98 14.38
C TYR A 323 -30.92 -9.89 15.34
N LEU A 324 -31.52 -9.84 16.54
CA LEU A 324 -30.97 -9.08 17.65
C LEU A 324 -29.82 -9.86 18.30
N HIS A 325 -28.59 -9.38 18.14
CA HIS A 325 -27.40 -10.02 18.71
C HIS A 325 -27.06 -9.42 20.08
N PHE A 326 -27.63 -9.99 21.15
CA PHE A 326 -27.25 -9.68 22.53
C PHE A 326 -26.38 -10.81 23.09
N LEU A 327 -25.12 -10.53 23.44
CA LEU A 327 -24.19 -11.47 24.11
C LEU A 327 -24.07 -12.88 23.46
N GLY A 328 -24.28 -13.00 22.13
CA GLY A 328 -24.18 -14.30 21.45
C GLY A 328 -25.38 -15.24 21.65
N ILE A 329 -26.53 -14.73 22.10
CA ILE A 329 -27.80 -15.47 22.10
C ILE A 329 -28.58 -15.08 20.84
N LYS A 330 -28.86 -16.06 19.97
CA LYS A 330 -29.71 -15.88 18.79
C LYS A 330 -31.16 -15.77 19.24
N LEU A 331 -31.73 -14.57 19.27
CA LEU A 331 -33.15 -14.37 19.54
C LEU A 331 -33.94 -14.50 18.22
N SER A 332 -34.84 -15.49 18.15
CA SER A 332 -35.72 -15.77 17.01
C SER A 332 -36.54 -14.54 16.60
N PRO A 333 -36.89 -14.36 15.30
CA PRO A 333 -37.66 -13.23 14.85
C PRO A 333 -39.12 -13.39 15.28
N THR A 334 -39.46 -12.88 16.46
CA THR A 334 -40.85 -12.70 16.86
C THR A 334 -40.97 -11.41 17.65
N PHE A 335 -41.90 -10.57 17.20
CA PHE A 335 -42.37 -9.33 17.80
C PHE A 335 -42.41 -9.42 19.33
N LEU A 336 -41.38 -8.89 19.99
CA LEU A 336 -41.35 -8.71 21.44
C LEU A 336 -41.17 -7.22 21.71
N ASN A 337 -42.25 -6.57 22.15
CA ASN A 337 -42.17 -5.23 22.74
C ASN A 337 -41.38 -5.35 24.06
N LEU A 338 -40.07 -5.13 24.00
CA LEU A 338 -39.21 -4.98 25.17
C LEU A 338 -39.41 -3.56 25.73
N ILE A 339 -40.15 -3.46 26.82
CA ILE A 339 -40.22 -2.24 27.65
C ILE A 339 -38.92 -2.16 28.44
N ALA A 340 -38.20 -1.04 28.28
CA ALA A 340 -36.79 -0.86 28.61
C ALA A 340 -36.46 -0.66 30.12
N ASP A 341 -37.20 -1.27 31.05
CA ASP A 341 -37.13 -0.87 32.48
C ASP A 341 -36.65 -1.94 33.48
N THR A 342 -36.14 -3.11 33.05
CA THR A 342 -35.81 -4.18 34.02
C THR A 342 -34.50 -4.96 33.82
N ILE A 343 -33.56 -4.50 33.00
CA ILE A 343 -32.28 -5.22 32.84
C ILE A 343 -31.10 -4.32 33.22
N GLY A 344 -30.70 -4.37 34.49
CA GLY A 344 -29.45 -3.83 34.98
C GLY A 344 -28.29 -4.78 34.69
N PHE A 345 -27.31 -4.35 33.90
CA PHE A 345 -26.01 -5.01 33.79
C PHE A 345 -24.89 -3.97 33.80
N SER A 346 -23.96 -4.14 34.75
CA SER A 346 -22.67 -3.46 34.78
C SER A 346 -21.69 -4.18 33.83
N GLY A 347 -21.13 -3.45 32.87
CA GLY A 347 -20.00 -3.87 32.04
C GLY A 347 -20.38 -4.63 30.77
N PHE A 348 -20.38 -3.94 29.62
CA PHE A 348 -20.53 -4.58 28.31
C PHE A 348 -19.23 -4.50 27.50
N ARG A 349 -18.82 -5.64 26.92
CA ARG A 349 -17.84 -5.70 25.83
C ARG A 349 -18.59 -5.80 24.50
N VAL A 350 -18.36 -4.86 23.60
CA VAL A 350 -18.86 -4.93 22.22
C VAL A 350 -18.11 -6.04 21.49
N ARG A 351 -18.82 -6.93 20.78
CA ARG A 351 -18.19 -7.94 19.90
C ARG A 351 -17.93 -7.34 18.52
N PRO A 352 -16.88 -7.80 17.81
CA PRO A 352 -16.62 -7.35 16.45
C PRO A 352 -17.77 -7.70 15.51
N VAL A 353 -18.09 -6.75 14.63
CA VAL A 353 -18.62 -7.07 13.31
C VAL A 353 -17.50 -7.81 12.57
N GLN A 354 -17.79 -8.98 12.04
CA GLN A 354 -16.84 -9.68 11.18
C GLN A 354 -17.29 -9.53 9.73
N VAL A 355 -16.35 -9.12 8.90
CA VAL A 355 -16.51 -8.89 7.48
C VAL A 355 -15.60 -9.86 6.77
N LYS A 356 -16.14 -10.57 5.80
CA LYS A 356 -15.35 -11.35 4.86
C LYS A 356 -15.33 -10.60 3.54
N VAL A 357 -14.13 -10.39 3.01
CA VAL A 357 -13.92 -9.83 1.67
C VAL A 357 -13.31 -10.92 0.80
N GLU A 358 -14.02 -11.28 -0.25
CA GLU A 358 -13.62 -12.27 -1.25
C GLU A 358 -13.46 -11.56 -2.59
N ASP A 359 -12.47 -11.98 -3.39
CA ASP A 359 -12.24 -11.45 -4.72
C ASP A 359 -11.85 -12.65 -5.60
N ASP A 360 -12.40 -12.73 -6.81
CA ASP A 360 -12.16 -13.85 -7.73
C ASP A 360 -10.69 -13.92 -8.18
N VAL A 361 -9.94 -12.80 -8.05
CA VAL A 361 -8.54 -12.68 -8.47
C VAL A 361 -7.58 -12.62 -7.28
N ASN A 362 -8.06 -12.33 -6.06
CA ASN A 362 -7.24 -12.18 -4.85
C ASN A 362 -7.66 -13.12 -3.71
N ALA A 363 -6.71 -13.49 -2.84
CA ALA A 363 -7.02 -14.35 -1.69
C ALA A 363 -8.00 -13.67 -0.71
N ALA A 364 -9.00 -14.43 -0.27
CA ALA A 364 -10.00 -13.98 0.70
C ALA A 364 -9.35 -13.46 1.99
N ARG A 365 -9.87 -12.34 2.52
CA ARG A 365 -9.41 -11.75 3.78
C ARG A 365 -10.58 -11.61 4.75
N ASP A 366 -10.35 -12.04 5.98
CA ASP A 366 -11.24 -11.81 7.09
C ASP A 366 -10.82 -10.51 7.80
N ILE A 367 -11.76 -9.56 7.89
CA ILE A 367 -11.58 -8.28 8.56
C ILE A 367 -12.54 -8.24 9.74
N SER A 368 -12.00 -7.97 10.93
CA SER A 368 -12.84 -7.67 12.09
C SER A 368 -12.96 -6.16 12.25
N VAL A 369 -14.18 -5.67 12.48
CA VAL A 369 -14.52 -4.27 12.73
C VAL A 369 -15.16 -4.16 14.10
N TYR A 370 -14.63 -3.30 14.97
CA TYR A 370 -15.15 -3.08 16.32
C TYR A 370 -15.76 -1.68 16.41
N MET A 371 -16.93 -1.59 17.03
CA MET A 371 -17.54 -0.31 17.39
C MET A 371 -17.50 -0.16 18.90
N TYR A 372 -16.98 0.93 19.42
CA TYR A 372 -17.01 1.24 20.87
C TYR A 372 -17.76 2.54 21.10
N VAL A 373 -18.48 2.64 22.22
CA VAL A 373 -19.06 3.91 22.66
C VAL A 373 -18.17 4.53 23.70
N LYS A 374 -17.82 5.80 23.49
CA LYS A 374 -17.26 6.69 24.49
C LYS A 374 -17.96 8.03 24.27
N GLU A 375 -18.32 8.73 25.33
CA GLU A 375 -18.83 10.10 25.19
C GLU A 375 -17.77 10.95 24.45
N ASP A 376 -18.23 12.02 23.77
CA ASP A 376 -17.42 13.12 23.21
C ASP A 376 -16.46 12.84 22.02
N GLU A 377 -16.96 12.91 20.76
CA GLU A 377 -16.28 13.36 19.48
C GLU A 377 -16.53 12.48 18.24
N GLN A 378 -16.79 13.12 17.08
CA GLN A 378 -17.00 12.62 15.69
C GLN A 378 -15.76 11.93 15.10
N GLY A 379 -15.89 10.70 14.57
CA GLY A 379 -14.74 9.93 14.10
C GLY A 379 -14.95 8.93 12.97
N GLU A 380 -13.90 8.81 12.16
CA GLU A 380 -13.66 7.82 11.09
C GLU A 380 -13.17 6.48 11.67
N MET A 381 -13.16 5.40 10.86
CA MET A 381 -12.61 4.11 11.32
C MET A 381 -11.09 4.18 11.41
N THR A 382 -10.50 3.79 12.54
CA THR A 382 -9.05 3.74 12.76
C THR A 382 -8.56 2.30 12.78
N TRP A 383 -7.46 2.00 12.09
CA TRP A 383 -6.85 0.68 12.13
C TRP A 383 -6.11 0.45 13.46
N ASN A 384 -6.50 -0.59 14.20
CA ASN A 384 -5.80 -1.06 15.39
C ASN A 384 -4.85 -2.20 15.01
N SER A 385 -3.56 -1.87 14.86
CA SER A 385 -2.52 -2.81 14.47
C SER A 385 -2.27 -3.94 15.47
N ASP A 386 -2.45 -3.67 16.76
CA ASP A 386 -2.16 -4.65 17.82
C ASP A 386 -3.18 -5.79 17.85
N LYS A 387 -4.40 -5.48 17.44
CA LYS A 387 -5.52 -6.42 17.43
C LYS A 387 -5.95 -6.84 16.01
N ASN A 388 -5.29 -6.32 14.98
CA ASN A 388 -5.53 -6.61 13.56
C ASN A 388 -7.01 -6.39 13.16
N LEU A 389 -7.55 -5.22 13.48
CA LEU A 389 -8.96 -4.87 13.28
C LEU A 389 -9.14 -3.36 13.01
N PHE A 390 -10.27 -2.94 12.45
CA PHE A 390 -10.67 -1.53 12.41
C PHE A 390 -11.54 -1.20 13.62
N GLU A 391 -11.30 -0.07 14.29
CA GLU A 391 -12.11 0.45 15.41
C GLU A 391 -12.83 1.72 14.98
N ARG A 392 -14.07 1.90 15.40
CA ARG A 392 -14.78 3.18 15.27
C ARG A 392 -15.42 3.58 16.58
N LYS A 393 -15.32 4.87 16.90
CA LYS A 393 -16.06 5.48 18.00
C LYS A 393 -17.49 5.79 17.57
N TRP A 394 -18.45 5.27 18.33
CA TRP A 394 -19.87 5.44 18.06
C TRP A 394 -20.42 6.69 18.75
N ILE A 395 -21.16 7.50 17.98
CA ILE A 395 -21.78 8.76 18.44
C ILE A 395 -23.17 8.85 17.82
N GLY A 396 -23.98 7.86 18.18
CA GLY A 396 -25.41 7.87 17.93
C GLY A 396 -26.14 7.76 19.26
N PRO A 397 -27.47 7.82 19.23
CA PRO A 397 -28.29 7.46 20.38
C PRO A 397 -27.81 6.13 20.99
N SER A 398 -27.99 6.02 22.30
CA SER A 398 -27.74 4.81 23.08
C SER A 398 -28.52 3.59 22.56
N VAL A 399 -29.63 3.79 21.85
CA VAL A 399 -30.45 2.71 21.29
C VAL A 399 -31.01 3.14 19.93
N GLY A 400 -30.95 2.26 18.93
CA GLY A 400 -31.58 2.52 17.63
C GLY A 400 -31.26 1.47 16.56
N PHE A 401 -31.96 1.60 15.43
CA PHE A 401 -31.62 0.94 14.17
C PHE A 401 -30.55 1.77 13.45
N TYR A 402 -29.53 1.09 12.93
CA TYR A 402 -28.44 1.74 12.20
C TYR A 402 -28.07 0.92 10.98
N THR A 403 -27.83 1.59 9.87
CA THR A 403 -27.28 0.94 8.67
C THR A 403 -25.76 0.95 8.76
N LEU A 404 -25.16 -0.22 8.81
CA LEU A 404 -23.73 -0.40 8.67
C LEU A 404 -23.39 -0.49 7.18
N ASN A 405 -22.72 0.52 6.65
CA ASN A 405 -22.23 0.51 5.27
C ASN A 405 -20.76 0.09 5.27
N ILE A 406 -20.44 -0.96 4.53
CA ILE A 406 -19.07 -1.45 4.39
C ILE A 406 -18.71 -1.44 2.91
N THR A 407 -17.66 -0.70 2.61
CA THR A 407 -17.05 -0.66 1.28
C THR A 407 -15.66 -1.30 1.37
N ALA A 408 -15.33 -2.16 0.42
CA ALA A 408 -13.98 -2.65 0.23
C ALA A 408 -13.52 -2.31 -1.18
N GLU A 409 -12.26 -1.91 -1.33
CA GLU A 409 -11.64 -1.70 -2.63
C GLU A 409 -10.63 -2.82 -2.85
N ASP A 410 -10.70 -3.49 -4.01
CA ASP A 410 -9.67 -4.45 -4.40
C ASP A 410 -8.40 -3.73 -4.89
N THR A 411 -7.40 -4.51 -5.28
CA THR A 411 -6.13 -4.00 -5.82
C THR A 411 -6.27 -3.29 -7.17
N SER A 412 -7.34 -3.61 -7.89
CA SER A 412 -7.67 -3.09 -9.22
C SER A 412 -8.48 -1.80 -9.13
N GLY A 413 -8.93 -1.41 -7.93
CA GLY A 413 -9.70 -0.20 -7.65
C GLY A 413 -11.21 -0.40 -7.77
N ASN A 414 -11.68 -1.65 -7.85
CA ASN A 414 -13.11 -1.93 -7.88
C ASN A 414 -13.66 -1.90 -6.45
N LEU A 415 -14.82 -1.26 -6.30
CA LEU A 415 -15.47 -1.08 -5.00
C LEU A 415 -16.55 -2.13 -4.80
N GLY A 416 -16.30 -3.04 -3.87
CA GLY A 416 -17.29 -3.91 -3.27
C GLY A 416 -18.08 -3.17 -2.21
N TYR A 417 -19.37 -3.43 -2.13
CA TYR A 417 -20.27 -2.81 -1.17
C TYR A 417 -21.16 -3.84 -0.50
N THR A 418 -21.41 -3.65 0.80
CA THR A 418 -22.50 -4.30 1.50
C THR A 418 -23.07 -3.36 2.55
N GLU A 419 -24.35 -3.51 2.83
CA GLU A 419 -25.03 -2.81 3.92
C GLU A 419 -25.81 -3.80 4.76
N MET A 420 -25.95 -3.50 6.05
CA MET A 420 -26.80 -4.26 6.95
C MET A 420 -27.41 -3.33 7.99
N GLU A 421 -28.72 -3.46 8.20
CA GLU A 421 -29.36 -2.85 9.36
C GLU A 421 -28.98 -3.64 10.61
N VAL A 422 -28.35 -2.96 11.56
CA VAL A 422 -27.96 -3.50 12.85
C VAL A 422 -28.70 -2.76 13.96
N TRP A 423 -29.18 -3.51 14.94
CA TRP A 423 -29.75 -2.95 16.16
C TRP A 423 -28.64 -2.77 17.18
N TYR A 424 -28.37 -1.54 17.60
CA TYR A 424 -27.29 -1.24 18.54
C TYR A 424 -27.86 -0.76 19.87
N PHE A 425 -27.26 -1.26 20.96
CA PHE A 425 -27.58 -0.91 22.35
C PHE A 425 -26.28 -0.52 23.07
N CYS A 426 -26.19 0.72 23.50
CA CYS A 426 -25.15 1.27 24.35
C CYS A 426 -25.77 1.80 25.63
N PHE A 427 -25.48 1.17 26.76
CA PHE A 427 -25.74 1.81 28.05
C PHE A 427 -24.61 2.79 28.35
N ILE A 428 -24.94 4.08 28.45
CA ILE A 428 -24.11 5.03 29.17
C ILE A 428 -24.47 4.85 30.64
N PRO A 429 -23.57 4.41 31.52
CA PRO A 429 -23.86 4.44 32.95
C PRO A 429 -23.89 5.91 33.38
N GLU A 430 -25.08 6.52 33.38
CA GLU A 430 -25.27 7.76 34.12
C GLU A 430 -24.99 7.47 35.59
N VAL A 431 -24.10 8.27 36.17
CA VAL A 431 -23.86 8.32 37.60
C VAL A 431 -25.16 8.72 38.29
N VAL A 432 -25.91 7.72 38.76
CA VAL A 432 -27.00 7.85 39.74
C VAL A 432 -26.77 6.73 40.75
N ALA A 433 -26.01 6.96 41.82
CA ALA A 433 -26.31 7.72 43.03
C ALA A 433 -26.60 6.74 44.18
N GLU A 434 -25.77 6.81 45.21
CA GLU A 434 -26.07 6.50 46.61
C GLU A 434 -27.26 5.56 46.88
N ARG A 435 -27.03 4.25 46.73
CA ARG A 435 -27.54 3.16 47.58
C ARG A 435 -27.32 1.82 46.87
N LEU A 436 -26.15 1.23 47.11
CA LEU A 436 -25.97 -0.20 47.30
C LEU A 436 -24.87 -0.40 48.34
#